data_AF-A0A5E4QM74-F1
#
_entry.id   AF-A0A5E4QM74-F1
#
_cell.length_a   1.000
_cell.length_b   1.000
_cell.length_c   1.000
_cell.angle_alpha   90.00
_cell.angle_beta   90.00
_cell.angle_gamma   90.00
#
_symmetry.space_group_name_H-M   'P 1'
#
loop_
_entity.id
_entity.type
_entity.pdbx_description
1 polymer ?
#
loop_
_entity_poly.entity_id
_entity_poly.type
_entity_poly.pdbx_seq_one_letter_code
_entity_poly.pdbx_strand_id
1 'polypeptide(L)'
;MSILLQCQCADKYTDENRPYEFGFNIDGEQHRHEKKDENGIIMGEFGFITADGVYHVTVYATDENGNFKILPISSNTKFNKRKITAL
;
A
#
# COMPACT_ATOMS: atom_id res chain seq x y z
N MET A 1 -16.71 48.36 0.73
CA MET A 1 -16.17 47.30 -0.15
C MET A 1 -14.73 47.03 0.26
N SER A 2 -14.48 46.00 1.07
CA SER A 2 -13.12 45.54 1.38
C SER A 2 -12.90 44.26 0.59
N ILE A 3 -11.88 44.25 -0.27
CA ILE A 3 -11.54 43.12 -1.14
C ILE A 3 -10.57 42.27 -0.35
N LEU A 4 -11.01 41.10 0.11
CA LEU A 4 -10.12 40.10 0.70
C LEU A 4 -9.34 39.45 -0.44
N LEU A 5 -8.08 39.87 -0.60
CA LEU A 5 -7.11 39.23 -1.47
C LEU A 5 -6.71 37.90 -0.82
N GLN A 6 -7.33 36.80 -1.23
CA GLN A 6 -6.86 35.47 -0.84
C GLN A 6 -5.58 35.17 -1.60
N CYS A 7 -4.45 35.20 -0.89
CA CYS A 7 -3.17 34.69 -1.37
C CYS A 7 -3.28 33.16 -1.51
N GLN A 8 -3.41 32.66 -2.73
CA GLN A 8 -3.29 31.23 -3.01
C GLN A 8 -1.80 30.88 -3.08
N CYS A 9 -1.16 30.75 -1.92
CA CYS A 9 0.08 29.99 -1.84
C CYS A 9 -0.30 28.52 -2.09
N ALA A 10 -0.06 28.03 -3.30
CA ALA A 10 -0.17 26.61 -3.61
C ALA A 10 0.87 25.86 -2.77
N ASP A 11 0.43 25.23 -1.68
CA ASP A 11 1.26 24.37 -0.86
C ASP A 11 1.75 23.19 -1.72
N LYS A 12 3.03 23.21 -2.12
CA LYS A 12 3.69 22.16 -2.90
C LYS A 12 3.74 20.78 -2.20
N TYR A 13 3.15 20.68 -1.01
CA TYR A 13 3.11 19.49 -0.16
C TYR A 13 1.70 18.91 -0.01
N THR A 14 0.65 19.59 -0.50
CA THR A 14 -0.74 19.12 -0.46
C THR A 14 -1.25 18.74 -1.85
N ASP A 15 -0.37 18.24 -2.72
CA ASP A 15 -0.81 17.59 -3.95
C ASP A 15 -1.37 16.22 -3.58
N GLU A 16 -2.71 16.14 -3.51
CA GLU A 16 -3.42 14.91 -3.18
C GLU A 16 -3.05 13.78 -4.15
N ASN A 17 -2.62 14.06 -5.38
CA ASN A 17 -2.26 13.06 -6.38
C ASN A 17 -0.77 12.71 -6.40
N ARG A 18 0.02 13.21 -5.45
CA ARG A 18 1.45 12.92 -5.40
C ARG A 18 1.70 11.41 -5.26
N PRO A 19 2.46 10.79 -6.18
CA PRO A 19 2.87 9.40 -6.05
C PRO A 19 3.73 9.21 -4.80
N TYR A 20 3.56 8.07 -4.14
CA TYR A 20 4.41 7.65 -3.04
C TYR A 20 4.62 6.14 -3.08
N GLU A 21 5.67 5.68 -2.42
CA GLU A 21 5.93 4.27 -2.21
C GLU A 21 6.64 4.11 -0.87
N PHE A 22 6.15 3.17 -0.05
CA PHE A 22 6.79 2.81 1.20
C PHE A 22 6.62 1.33 1.48
N GLY A 23 7.56 0.78 2.24
CA GLY A 23 7.45 -0.58 2.71
C GLY A 23 8.54 -0.91 3.71
N PHE A 24 8.29 -1.96 4.48
CA PHE A 24 9.25 -2.54 5.39
C PHE A 24 9.09 -4.06 5.37
N ASN A 25 10.18 -4.74 5.67
CA ASN A 25 10.21 -6.18 5.81
C ASN A 25 10.93 -6.51 7.11
N ILE A 26 10.26 -7.25 7.99
CA ILE A 26 10.84 -7.82 9.20
C ILE A 26 10.97 -9.31 8.94
N ASP A 27 12.22 -9.75 8.80
CA ASP A 27 12.54 -11.12 8.45
C ASP A 27 11.88 -12.12 9.40
N GLY A 28 11.02 -12.97 8.82
CA GLY A 28 10.35 -14.04 9.56
C GLY A 28 9.15 -13.62 10.41
N GLU A 29 8.72 -12.36 10.39
CA GLU A 29 7.60 -11.90 11.23
C GLU A 29 6.50 -11.22 10.42
N GLN A 30 6.82 -10.09 9.79
CA GLN A 30 5.84 -9.22 9.14
C GLN A 30 6.45 -8.42 8.01
N HIS A 31 5.63 -8.06 7.04
CA HIS A 31 6.00 -7.12 5.99
C HIS A 31 4.81 -6.27 5.61
N ARG A 32 5.10 -5.08 5.08
CA ARG A 32 4.13 -4.19 4.46
C ARG A 32 4.78 -3.51 3.27
N HIS A 33 4.02 -3.37 2.20
CA HIS A 33 4.38 -2.57 1.05
C HIS A 33 3.15 -1.86 0.53
N GLU A 34 3.26 -0.57 0.23
CA GLU A 34 2.17 0.23 -0.31
C GLU A 34 2.72 1.32 -1.23
N LYS A 35 2.02 1.54 -2.33
CA LYS A 35 2.32 2.58 -3.29
C LYS A 35 1.06 3.28 -3.77
N LYS A 36 1.22 4.54 -4.17
CA LYS A 36 0.23 5.35 -4.85
C LYS A 36 0.79 5.78 -6.19
N ASP A 37 0.03 5.54 -7.26
CA ASP A 37 0.40 5.97 -8.61
C ASP A 37 -0.02 7.43 -8.87
N GLU A 38 0.38 7.96 -10.04
CA GLU A 38 0.03 9.30 -10.51
C GLU A 38 -1.48 9.51 -10.72
N ASN A 39 -2.22 8.42 -10.93
CA ASN A 39 -3.67 8.42 -11.09
C ASN A 39 -4.40 8.47 -9.73
N GLY A 40 -3.66 8.38 -8.63
CA GLY A 40 -4.20 8.35 -7.28
C GLY A 40 -4.64 6.96 -6.80
N ILE A 41 -4.39 5.92 -7.58
CA ILE A 41 -4.66 4.52 -7.22
C ILE A 41 -3.62 4.06 -6.20
N ILE A 42 -4.09 3.68 -5.02
CA ILE A 42 -3.29 3.11 -3.95
C ILE A 42 -3.36 1.59 -4.07
N MET A 43 -2.22 0.92 -4.07
CA MET A 43 -2.12 -0.55 -4.02
C MET A 43 -1.14 -0.92 -2.92
N GLY A 44 -1.50 -1.91 -2.11
CA GLY A 44 -0.62 -2.38 -1.06
C GLY A 44 -0.88 -3.82 -0.66
N GLU A 45 0.10 -4.36 0.04
CA GLU A 45 0.03 -5.65 0.68
C GLU A 45 0.63 -5.58 2.08
N PHE A 46 0.07 -6.35 2.98
CA PHE A 46 0.71 -6.65 4.26
C PHE A 46 0.55 -8.13 4.55
N GLY A 47 1.51 -8.68 5.28
CA GLY A 47 1.39 -10.04 5.75
C GLY A 47 2.23 -10.33 6.96
N PHE A 48 1.81 -11.36 7.69
CA PHE A 48 2.34 -11.74 8.99
C PHE A 48 2.21 -13.25 9.19
N ILE A 49 3.02 -13.78 10.10
CA ILE A 49 2.98 -15.19 10.50
C ILE A 49 2.22 -15.31 11.83
N THR A 50 1.24 -16.22 11.90
CA THR A 50 0.55 -16.55 13.15
C THR A 50 1.37 -17.50 14.02
N ALA A 51 1.00 -17.65 15.29
CA ALA A 51 1.67 -18.58 16.22
C ALA A 51 1.68 -20.04 15.71
N ASP A 52 0.70 -20.41 14.88
CA ASP A 52 0.59 -21.73 14.26
C ASP A 52 1.48 -21.89 13.00
N GLY A 53 2.26 -20.87 12.64
CA GLY A 53 3.13 -20.88 11.46
C GLY A 53 2.40 -20.63 10.14
N VAL A 54 1.14 -20.18 10.19
CA VAL A 54 0.37 -19.86 8.97
C VAL A 54 0.70 -18.44 8.51
N TYR A 55 1.08 -18.33 7.25
CA TYR A 55 1.35 -17.04 6.62
C TYR A 55 0.07 -16.43 6.06
N HIS A 56 -0.31 -15.28 6.61
CA HIS A 56 -1.42 -14.47 6.11
C HIS A 56 -0.88 -13.32 5.28
N VAL A 57 -1.43 -13.13 4.10
CA VAL A 57 -1.17 -11.96 3.25
C VAL A 57 -2.50 -11.39 2.78
N THR A 58 -2.63 -10.07 2.87
CA THR A 58 -3.79 -9.33 2.39
C THR A 58 -3.31 -8.30 1.39
N VAL A 59 -3.83 -8.39 0.18
CA VAL A 59 -3.59 -7.41 -0.88
C VAL A 59 -4.83 -6.53 -0.98
N TYR A 60 -4.64 -5.22 -1.09
CA TYR A 60 -5.70 -4.24 -1.23
C TYR A 60 -5.36 -3.22 -2.31
N ALA A 61 -6.39 -2.64 -2.91
CA ALA A 61 -6.26 -1.55 -3.85
C ALA A 61 -7.45 -0.60 -3.75
N THR A 62 -7.27 0.65 -4.14
CA THR A 62 -8.40 1.58 -4.33
C THR A 62 -8.99 1.42 -5.73
N ASP A 63 -10.29 1.70 -5.87
CA ASP A 63 -10.90 1.91 -7.19
C ASP A 63 -10.70 3.36 -7.68
N GLU A 64 -11.23 3.66 -8.87
CA GLU A 64 -11.18 4.99 -9.49
C GLU A 64 -11.81 6.09 -8.62
N ASN A 65 -12.68 5.73 -7.67
CA ASN A 65 -13.31 6.65 -6.72
C ASN A 65 -12.54 6.72 -5.39
N GLY A 66 -11.39 6.06 -5.26
CA GLY A 66 -10.58 6.02 -4.04
C GLY A 66 -11.08 5.04 -2.98
N ASN A 67 -12.07 4.18 -3.26
CA ASN A 67 -12.58 3.24 -2.26
C ASN A 67 -11.68 2.00 -2.16
N PHE A 68 -11.27 1.65 -0.94
CA PHE A 68 -10.46 0.47 -0.69
C PHE A 68 -11.23 -0.83 -0.92
N LYS A 69 -10.62 -1.74 -1.68
CA LYS A 69 -11.09 -3.09 -1.96
C LYS A 69 -9.99 -4.08 -1.60
N ILE A 70 -10.37 -5.12 -0.88
CA ILE A 70 -9.49 -6.28 -0.66
C ILE A 70 -9.49 -7.08 -1.95
N LEU A 71 -8.30 -7.28 -2.52
CA LEU A 71 -8.15 -8.06 -3.74
C LEU A 71 -8.11 -9.54 -3.37
N PRO A 72 -8.97 -10.39 -3.98
CA PRO A 72 -8.86 -11.82 -3.80
C PRO A 72 -7.53 -12.27 -4.39
N ILE A 73 -6.68 -12.86 -3.55
CA ILE A 73 -5.47 -13.52 -4.02
C ILE A 73 -5.94 -14.77 -4.76
N SER A 74 -5.91 -14.73 -6.09
CA SER A 74 -6.10 -15.92 -6.90
C SER A 74 -4.94 -16.87 -6.61
N SER A 75 -5.25 -18.02 -6.05
CA SER A 75 -4.30 -19.09 -5.69
C SER A 75 -3.51 -19.67 -6.89
N ASN A 76 -3.68 -19.12 -8.09
CA ASN A 76 -2.98 -19.54 -9.31
C ASN A 76 -1.59 -18.92 -9.50
N THR A 77 -1.25 -17.88 -8.74
CA THR A 77 0.13 -17.39 -8.67
C THR A 77 0.90 -18.27 -7.70
N LYS A 78 1.66 -19.22 -8.24
CA LYS A 78 2.68 -20.02 -7.55
C LYS A 78 3.32 -19.20 -6.43
N PHE A 79 2.84 -19.37 -5.20
CA PHE A 79 3.48 -18.85 -4.01
C PHE A 79 4.86 -19.51 -4.03
N ASN A 80 5.84 -18.76 -4.51
CA ASN A 80 7.18 -19.23 -4.76
C ASN A 80 7.69 -19.63 -3.38
N LYS A 81 7.64 -20.94 -3.13
CA LYS A 81 8.14 -21.65 -1.95
C LYS A 81 9.66 -21.50 -1.96
N ARG A 82 10.14 -20.26 -1.87
CA ARG A 82 11.53 -19.95 -1.59
C ARG A 82 11.72 -20.43 -0.18
N LYS A 83 12.23 -21.66 -0.10
CA LYS A 83 12.82 -22.25 1.09
C LYS A 83 13.40 -21.13 1.94
N ILE A 84 12.76 -20.87 3.08
CA ILE A 84 13.41 -20.19 4.18
C ILE A 84 14.41 -21.24 4.67
N THR A 85 15.58 -21.30 4.02
CA THR A 85 16.72 -22.04 4.54
C THR A 85 17.17 -21.23 5.74
N ALA A 86 16.84 -21.73 6.93
CA ALA A 86 17.47 -21.31 8.16
C ALA A 86 18.99 -21.46 7.99
N LEU A 87 19.72 -20.37 8.27
CA LEU A 87 21.13 -20.42 8.66
C LEU A 87 21.19 -20.49 10.18
#